data_AF-A0A842NBF3-F1
#
_entry.id   AF-A0A842NBF3-F1
#
_cell.length_a   1.000
_cell.length_b   1.000
_cell.length_c   1.000
_cell.angle_alpha   90.00
_cell.angle_beta   90.00
_cell.angle_gamma   90.00
#
_symmetry.space_group_name_H-M   'P 1'
#
loop_
_entity.id
_entity.type
_entity.pdbx_description
1 polymer ?
#
loop_
_entity_poly.entity_id
_entity_poly.type
_entity_poly.pdbx_seq_one_letter_code
_entity_poly.pdbx_strand_id
1 'polypeptide(L)'
;MPSYNVDGYSLRIWSSRATTNLSPGTAVAGIYLYEGTKYRGYAYFFPDGTPLAPAVLDSVNGRVYVHFNLSQFHAVMEMLRTESPIFVYFVSPTNAALRSGKEPTGEEE
;
A
#
# COMPACT_ATOMS: atom_id res chain seq x y z
N MET A 1 -7.82 -0.15 -16.34
CA MET A 1 -7.16 0.20 -15.06
C MET A 1 -7.26 -1.00 -14.14
N PRO A 2 -6.15 -1.70 -13.83
CA PRO A 2 -6.17 -2.77 -12.85
C PRO A 2 -6.53 -2.22 -11.46
N SER A 3 -7.51 -2.87 -10.84
CA SER A 3 -7.94 -2.65 -9.46
C SER A 3 -8.19 -4.03 -8.88
N TYR A 4 -7.63 -4.32 -7.72
CA TYR A 4 -7.75 -5.61 -7.04
C TYR A 4 -8.33 -5.40 -5.66
N ASN A 5 -9.26 -6.27 -5.27
CA ASN A 5 -9.79 -6.27 -3.92
C ASN A 5 -8.70 -6.77 -2.96
N VAL A 6 -8.61 -6.19 -1.78
CA VAL A 6 -7.70 -6.60 -0.73
C VAL A 6 -8.55 -7.07 0.45
N ASP A 7 -8.55 -8.38 0.70
CA ASP A 7 -9.27 -9.02 1.80
C ASP A 7 -8.32 -9.58 2.87
N GLY A 8 -7.01 -9.55 2.61
CA GLY A 8 -5.97 -9.97 3.53
C GLY A 8 -4.71 -9.14 3.39
N TYR A 9 -4.00 -8.95 4.50
CA TYR A 9 -2.67 -8.33 4.48
C TYR A 9 -1.73 -8.98 5.50
N SER A 10 -0.42 -8.85 5.25
CA SER A 10 0.61 -9.24 6.22
C SER A 10 1.60 -8.10 6.40
N LEU A 11 2.03 -7.87 7.65
CA LEU A 11 2.96 -6.80 7.99
C LEU A 11 4.39 -7.32 8.14
N ARG A 12 5.37 -6.53 7.72
CA ARG A 12 6.80 -6.74 8.00
C ARG A 12 7.45 -5.42 8.39
N ILE A 13 8.17 -5.43 9.50
CA ILE A 13 8.98 -4.31 9.99
C ILE A 13 10.42 -4.79 10.13
N TRP A 14 11.38 -3.98 9.69
CA TRP A 14 12.80 -4.31 9.82
C TRP A 14 13.45 -3.49 10.92
N SER A 15 13.89 -4.14 12.00
CA SER A 15 14.56 -3.50 13.13
C SER A 15 15.97 -2.98 12.80
N SER A 16 16.60 -3.52 11.76
CA SER A 16 17.98 -3.19 11.38
C SER A 16 18.11 -2.00 10.42
N ARG A 17 16.99 -1.43 9.95
CA ARG A 17 17.00 -0.37 8.93
C ARG A 17 16.81 0.98 9.60
N ALA A 18 17.74 1.91 9.34
CA ALA A 18 17.67 3.26 9.89
C ALA A 18 16.46 4.02 9.30
N THR A 19 15.68 4.64 10.17
CA THR A 19 14.52 5.49 9.83
C THR A 19 14.92 6.91 9.40
N THR A 20 16.22 7.16 9.22
CA THR A 20 16.79 8.46 8.82
C THR A 20 17.62 8.37 7.55
N ASN A 21 17.72 7.20 6.93
CA ASN A 21 18.54 6.99 5.74
C ASN A 21 17.75 7.31 4.46
N LEU A 22 18.16 8.36 3.75
CA LEU A 22 17.52 8.88 2.52
C LEU A 22 17.78 8.04 1.25
N SER A 23 18.39 6.86 1.40
CA SER A 23 18.62 5.97 0.26
C SER A 23 17.27 5.46 -0.29
N PRO A 24 16.93 5.73 -1.57
CA PRO A 24 15.62 5.45 -2.15
C PRO A 24 15.36 3.94 -2.37
N GLY A 25 16.33 3.08 -2.06
CA GLY A 25 16.23 1.63 -2.28
C GLY A 25 15.78 0.80 -1.08
N THR A 26 15.68 1.40 0.12
CA THR A 26 15.53 0.62 1.36
C THR A 26 14.28 1.01 2.14
N ALA A 27 13.20 0.24 1.96
CA ALA A 27 11.99 0.38 2.77
C ALA A 27 12.26 -0.04 4.23
N VAL A 28 11.64 0.61 5.21
CA VAL A 28 11.77 0.28 6.65
C VAL A 28 10.61 -0.55 7.18
N ALA A 29 9.47 -0.50 6.49
CA ALA A 29 8.30 -1.34 6.74
C ALA A 29 7.62 -1.70 5.42
N GLY A 30 6.86 -2.78 5.43
CA GLY A 30 6.13 -3.26 4.27
C GLY A 30 4.86 -3.98 4.65
N ILE A 31 3.78 -3.64 3.96
CA ILE A 31 2.50 -4.31 4.05
C ILE A 31 2.27 -5.05 2.74
N TYR A 32 2.08 -6.36 2.81
CA TYR A 32 1.81 -7.21 1.66
C TYR A 32 0.31 -7.41 1.56
N LEU A 33 -0.24 -7.26 0.36
CA LEU A 33 -1.67 -7.22 0.08
C LEU A 33 -2.09 -8.49 -0.65
N TYR A 34 -3.21 -9.07 -0.25
CA TYR A 34 -3.74 -10.32 -0.77
C TYR A 34 -5.21 -10.20 -1.14
N GLU A 35 -5.59 -10.97 -2.16
CA GLU A 35 -6.97 -11.26 -2.55
C GLU A 35 -7.15 -12.78 -2.42
N GLY A 36 -7.83 -13.22 -1.36
CA GLY A 36 -7.80 -14.57 -0.85
C GLY A 36 -6.37 -15.02 -0.55
N THR A 37 -5.89 -16.03 -1.28
CA THR A 37 -4.50 -16.52 -1.19
C THR A 37 -3.57 -15.88 -2.22
N LYS A 38 -4.10 -15.03 -3.11
CA LYS A 38 -3.34 -14.46 -4.21
C LYS A 38 -2.65 -13.17 -3.79
N TYR A 39 -1.32 -13.15 -3.90
CA TYR A 39 -0.53 -11.95 -3.65
C TYR A 39 -0.78 -10.88 -4.74
N ARG A 40 -1.29 -9.72 -4.33
CA ARG A 40 -1.64 -8.57 -5.19
C ARG A 40 -0.67 -7.41 -5.14
N GLY A 41 0.39 -7.53 -4.35
CA GLY A 41 1.49 -6.56 -4.29
C GLY A 41 1.73 -6.02 -2.90
N TYR A 42 2.40 -4.87 -2.79
CA TYR A 42 2.79 -4.31 -1.50
C TYR A 42 2.61 -2.81 -1.42
N ALA A 43 2.48 -2.34 -0.18
CA ALA A 43 2.76 -0.98 0.23
C ALA A 43 4.08 -0.96 1.02
N TYR A 44 5.11 -0.33 0.48
CA TYR A 44 6.40 -0.17 1.14
C TYR A 44 6.57 1.25 1.67
N PHE A 45 7.16 1.35 2.85
CA PHE A 45 7.31 2.59 3.59
C PHE A 45 8.78 2.96 3.70
N PHE A 46 9.11 4.17 3.31
CA PHE A 46 10.48 4.70 3.32
C PHE A 46 10.61 5.83 4.36
N PRO A 47 11.80 6.04 4.93
CA PRO A 47 12.07 7.18 5.81
C PRO A 47 11.52 8.49 5.25
N ASP A 48 10.96 9.33 6.12
CA ASP A 48 10.46 10.65 5.71
C ASP A 48 11.60 11.48 5.09
N GLY A 49 11.30 12.21 4.02
CA GLY A 49 12.29 12.95 3.23
C GLY A 49 13.00 12.13 2.15
N THR A 50 12.83 10.80 2.10
CA THR A 50 13.34 9.96 1.01
C THR A 50 12.52 10.18 -0.26
N PRO A 51 13.15 10.45 -1.43
CA PRO A 51 12.45 10.47 -2.70
C PRO A 51 11.80 9.10 -2.98
N LEU A 52 10.48 9.09 -3.12
CA LEU A 52 9.73 7.86 -3.38
C LEU A 52 9.87 7.44 -4.84
N ALA A 53 10.17 6.17 -5.06
CA ALA A 53 10.12 5.60 -6.40
C ALA A 53 8.67 5.61 -6.92
N PRO A 54 8.44 5.81 -8.22
CA PRO A 54 7.12 5.69 -8.81
C PRO A 54 6.48 4.32 -8.53
N ALA A 55 5.15 4.27 -8.53
CA ALA A 55 4.45 3.00 -8.40
C ALA A 55 4.71 2.12 -9.63
N VAL A 56 4.64 0.80 -9.45
CA VAL A 56 4.93 -0.18 -10.49
C VAL A 56 3.78 -1.18 -10.60
N LEU A 57 3.34 -1.44 -11.84
CA LEU A 57 2.42 -2.51 -12.17
C LEU A 57 3.19 -3.67 -12.80
N ASP A 58 3.11 -4.84 -12.18
CA ASP A 58 3.48 -6.10 -12.81
C ASP A 58 2.22 -6.70 -13.46
N SER A 59 2.07 -6.45 -14.77
CA SER A 59 0.92 -6.90 -15.55
C SER A 59 0.89 -8.41 -15.77
N VAL A 60 2.03 -9.10 -15.65
CA VAL A 60 2.13 -10.55 -15.85
C VAL A 60 1.53 -11.27 -14.64
N ASN A 61 1.87 -10.83 -13.44
CA ASN A 61 1.37 -11.44 -12.20
C ASN A 61 0.14 -10.75 -11.62
N GLY A 62 -0.25 -9.59 -12.17
CA GLY A 62 -1.36 -8.78 -11.69
C GLY A 62 -1.11 -8.24 -10.27
N ARG A 63 0.07 -7.61 -10.08
CA ARG A 63 0.51 -7.04 -8.81
C ARG A 63 0.78 -5.55 -8.93
N VAL A 64 0.43 -4.81 -7.89
CA VAL A 64 0.65 -3.37 -7.79
C VAL A 64 1.58 -3.08 -6.62
N TYR A 65 2.65 -2.36 -6.90
CA TYR A 65 3.64 -1.94 -5.91
C TYR A 65 3.52 -0.45 -5.69
N VAL A 66 3.12 -0.06 -4.48
CA VAL A 66 3.00 1.34 -4.07
C VAL A 66 4.02 1.66 -2.98
N HIS A 67 4.49 2.91 -3.00
CA HIS A 67 5.52 3.42 -2.10
C HIS A 67 4.98 4.63 -1.34
N PHE A 68 5.18 4.64 -0.03
CA PHE A 68 4.70 5.68 0.88
C PHE A 68 5.83 6.15 1.80
N ASN A 69 5.64 7.30 2.43
CA ASN A 69 6.50 7.74 3.52
C ASN A 69 6.12 7.05 4.83
N LEU A 70 7.09 6.85 5.73
CA LEU A 70 6.91 6.16 7.00
C LEU A 70 5.85 6.82 7.87
N SER A 71 5.74 8.15 7.85
CA SER A 71 4.67 8.90 8.51
C SER A 71 3.25 8.43 8.14
N GLN A 72 3.05 7.86 6.95
CA GLN A 72 1.76 7.36 6.49
C GLN A 72 1.46 5.92 6.94
N PHE A 73 2.44 5.22 7.52
CA PHE A 73 2.32 3.81 7.89
C PHE A 73 1.13 3.53 8.81
N HIS A 74 0.95 4.33 9.85
CA HIS A 74 -0.13 4.13 10.80
C HIS A 74 -1.50 4.33 10.15
N ALA A 75 -1.65 5.36 9.32
CA ALA A 75 -2.90 5.63 8.61
C ALA A 75 -3.25 4.51 7.62
N VAL A 76 -2.27 3.98 6.88
CA VAL A 76 -2.49 2.86 5.95
C VAL A 76 -2.86 1.59 6.72
N MET A 77 -2.18 1.31 7.83
CA MET A 77 -2.51 0.17 8.69
C MET A 77 -3.92 0.27 9.27
N GLU A 78 -4.33 1.44 9.74
CA GLU A 78 -5.66 1.64 10.31
C GLU A 78 -6.74 1.47 9.24
N MET A 79 -6.55 2.11 8.07
CA MET A 79 -7.44 1.94 6.92
C MET A 79 -7.61 0.46 6.54
N LEU A 80 -6.53 -0.33 6.54
CA LEU A 80 -6.62 -1.77 6.25
C LEU A 80 -7.31 -2.61 7.35
N ARG A 81 -7.44 -2.06 8.57
CA ARG A 81 -8.09 -2.73 9.71
C ARG A 81 -9.56 -2.39 9.84
N THR A 82 -9.93 -1.14 9.54
CA THR A 82 -11.27 -0.60 9.84
C THR A 82 -12.14 -0.51 8.59
N GLU A 83 -11.55 -0.23 7.43
CA GLU A 83 -12.32 -0.01 6.22
C GLU A 83 -12.52 -1.31 5.44
N SER A 84 -13.71 -1.45 4.85
CA SER A 84 -14.02 -2.54 3.93
C SER A 84 -15.11 -2.09 2.95
N PRO A 85 -14.99 -2.40 1.64
CA PRO A 85 -13.89 -3.10 0.99
C PRO A 85 -12.65 -2.20 0.76
N ILE A 86 -11.46 -2.80 0.66
CA ILE A 86 -10.22 -2.10 0.26
C ILE A 86 -9.81 -2.52 -1.15
N PHE A 87 -9.31 -1.57 -1.93
CA PHE A 87 -8.73 -1.82 -3.25
C PHE A 87 -7.32 -1.26 -3.37
N VAL A 88 -6.46 -2.01 -4.04
CA VAL A 88 -5.21 -1.48 -4.60
C VAL A 88 -5.40 -1.28 -6.10
N TYR A 89 -5.04 -0.11 -6.61
CA TYR A 89 -5.21 0.21 -8.03
C TYR A 89 -3.97 0.85 -8.64
N PHE A 90 -3.88 0.74 -9.96
CA PHE A 90 -2.85 1.40 -10.76
C PHE A 90 -3.45 1.99 -12.04
N VAL A 91 -3.25 3.29 -12.24
CA VAL A 91 -3.57 4.01 -13.49
C VAL A 91 -2.29 4.38 -14.21
N SER A 92 -1.34 4.98 -13.48
CA SER A 92 -0.03 5.40 -13.97
C SER A 92 0.99 5.38 -12.83
N PRO A 93 2.29 5.53 -13.10
CA PRO A 93 3.32 5.56 -12.05
C PRO A 93 3.13 6.67 -11.00
N THR A 94 2.39 7.73 -11.34
CA THR A 94 2.03 8.84 -10.44
C THR A 94 0.60 8.76 -9.91
N ASN A 95 -0.17 7.76 -10.33
CA ASN A 95 -1.57 7.56 -9.95
C ASN A 95 -1.83 6.08 -9.68
N ALA A 96 -1.38 5.64 -8.51
CA ALA A 96 -1.63 4.32 -7.95
C ALA A 96 -1.74 4.47 -6.45
N ALA A 97 -2.74 3.83 -5.84
CA ALA A 97 -2.97 3.97 -4.41
C ALA A 97 -3.76 2.80 -3.85
N LEU A 98 -3.86 2.81 -2.52
CA LEU A 98 -4.90 2.11 -1.78
C LEU A 98 -6.11 3.03 -1.62
N ARG A 99 -7.31 2.47 -1.72
CA ARG A 99 -8.56 3.19 -1.46
C ARG A 99 -9.56 2.29 -0.75
N SER A 100 -10.41 2.87 0.08
CA SER A 100 -11.63 2.22 0.54
C SER A 100 -12.70 2.20 -0.55
N GLY A 101 -13.74 1.41 -0.30
CA GLY A 101 -15.01 1.48 -1.00
C GLY A 101 -15.67 2.85 -0.81
N LYS A 102 -16.68 3.12 -1.64
CA LYS A 102 -17.51 4.31 -1.48
C LYS A 102 -18.55 4.00 -0.41
N GLU A 103 -18.54 4.74 0.69
CA GLU A 103 -19.65 4.73 1.64
C GLU A 103 -20.91 5.37 1.02
N PRO A 104 -22.11 4.86 1.34
CA PRO A 104 -23.35 5.55 1.01
C PRO A 104 -23.39 6.90 1.72
N THR A 105 -23.80 7.95 1.00
CA THR A 105 -24.03 9.26 1.60
C THR A 105 -25.45 9.31 2.16
N GLY A 106 -25.58 9.51 3.48
CA GLY A 106 -26.87 9.52 4.19
C GLY A 106 -26.98 8.30 5.11
N GLU A 107 -27.22 8.55 6.39
CA GLU A 107 -27.26 7.56 7.47
C GLU A 107 -28.35 6.49 7.22
N GLU A 108 -27.93 5.26 6.98
CA GLU A 108 -28.59 4.08 7.54
C GLU A 108 -27.55 3.39 8.44
N GLU A 109 -27.22 4.03 9.57
CA GLU A 109 -26.71 3.34 10.76
C GLU A 109 -27.87 2.82 11.61
#